data_AF-A0A7J4SJD9-F1
#
_entry.id   AF-A0A7J4SJD9-F1
#
_cell.length_a   1.000
_cell.length_b   1.000
_cell.length_c   1.000
_cell.angle_alpha   90.00
_cell.angle_beta   90.00
_cell.angle_gamma   90.00
#
_symmetry.space_group_name_H-M   'P 1'
#
loop_
_entity.id
_entity.type
_entity.pdbx_description
1 polymer ?
#
loop_
_entity_poly.entity_id
_entity_poly.type
_entity_poly.pdbx_seq_one_letter_code
_entity_poly.pdbx_strand_id
1 'polypeptide(L)'
;MAEYSNNGNVVLLGQVTKAKSNHRVEKSTRLLRNQRFPGNSDVVYLGNIASAIIAALESPDTPEFIELPAYNEQKWKLKTV
;
A
#
# COMPACT_ATOMS: atom_id res chain seq x y z
N MET A 1 -6.99 12.64 32.14
CA MET A 1 -6.28 11.84 31.13
C MET A 1 -6.13 12.72 29.90
N ALA A 2 -4.90 12.92 29.40
CA ALA A 2 -4.68 13.78 28.25
C ALA A 2 -5.18 13.08 26.99
N GLU A 3 -6.10 13.72 26.26
CA GLU A 3 -6.47 13.35 24.91
C GLU A 3 -5.26 13.59 24.01
N TYR A 4 -4.63 12.51 23.55
CA TYR A 4 -3.64 12.58 22.49
C TYR A 4 -4.38 12.81 21.17
N SER A 5 -4.52 14.07 20.76
CA SER A 5 -4.86 14.40 19.37
C SER A 5 -3.69 14.02 18.48
N ASN A 6 -3.68 12.77 18.01
CA ASN A 6 -2.60 12.22 17.21
C ASN A 6 -2.71 12.66 15.74
N ASN A 7 -2.51 13.95 15.49
CA ASN A 7 -2.37 14.51 14.13
C ASN A 7 -0.88 14.66 13.75
N GLY A 8 -0.02 13.76 14.22
CA GLY A 8 1.39 13.72 13.81
C GLY A 8 1.52 13.09 12.43
N ASN A 9 1.87 13.89 11.41
CA ASN A 9 2.20 13.33 10.10
C ASN A 9 3.59 12.68 10.18
N VAL A 10 3.62 11.35 10.25
CA VAL A 10 4.88 10.58 10.28
C VAL A 10 5.32 10.31 8.84
N VAL A 11 6.43 10.92 8.43
CA VAL A 11 7.05 10.68 7.12
C VAL A 11 8.25 9.76 7.29
N LEU A 12 8.11 8.52 6.81
CA LEU A 12 9.22 7.56 6.75
C LEU A 12 9.94 7.69 5.40
N LEU A 13 11.23 8.04 5.44
CA LEU A 13 12.11 8.01 4.28
C LEU A 13 12.97 6.75 4.35
N GLY A 14 12.91 5.91 3.32
CA GLY A 14 13.75 4.72 3.24
C GLY A 14 13.98 4.29 1.79
N GLN A 15 15.12 3.62 1.56
CA GLN A 15 15.48 3.13 0.25
C GLN A 15 14.78 1.81 -0.06
N VAL A 16 14.01 1.78 -1.15
CA VAL A 16 13.44 0.55 -1.68
C VAL A 16 14.57 -0.29 -2.29
N THR A 17 14.82 -1.48 -1.76
CA THR A 17 15.89 -2.38 -2.24
C THR A 17 15.36 -3.49 -3.13
N LYS A 18 14.08 -3.85 -2.96
CA LYS A 18 13.41 -4.92 -3.71
C LYS A 18 11.94 -4.55 -3.93
N ALA A 19 11.41 -4.87 -5.10
CA ALA A 19 9.99 -4.81 -5.39
C ALA A 19 9.50 -6.18 -5.87
N LYS A 20 8.28 -6.57 -5.46
CA LYS A 20 7.68 -7.87 -5.85
C LYS A 20 6.34 -7.64 -6.56
N SER A 21 6.07 -8.46 -7.58
CA SER A 21 4.82 -8.47 -8.38
C SER A 21 3.74 -9.39 -7.79
N ASN A 22 3.80 -9.66 -6.50
CA ASN A 22 2.88 -10.58 -5.80
C ASN A 22 1.57 -9.90 -5.35
N HIS A 23 1.43 -8.62 -5.65
CA HIS A 23 0.24 -7.84 -5.33
C HIS A 23 -0.45 -7.36 -6.61
N ARG A 24 -1.76 -7.18 -6.50
CA ARG A 24 -2.60 -6.64 -7.56
C ARG A 24 -3.44 -5.51 -7.01
N VAL A 25 -3.88 -4.61 -7.87
CA VAL A 25 -4.89 -3.61 -7.54
C VAL A 25 -6.17 -3.92 -8.29
N GLU A 26 -7.28 -4.01 -7.56
CA GLU A 26 -8.60 -4.18 -8.16
C GLU A 26 -9.03 -2.88 -8.85
N LYS A 27 -9.42 -2.94 -10.13
CA LYS A 27 -9.71 -1.71 -10.91
C LYS A 27 -10.93 -0.94 -10.40
N SER A 28 -11.95 -1.66 -9.93
CA SER A 28 -13.21 -1.05 -9.53
C SER A 28 -13.12 -0.34 -8.17
N THR A 29 -12.42 -0.96 -7.22
CA THR A 29 -12.37 -0.53 -5.82
C THR A 29 -11.04 0.12 -5.43
N ARG A 30 -10.00 -0.03 -6.28
CA ARG A 30 -8.62 0.37 -5.99
C ARG A 30 -8.02 -0.28 -4.74
N LEU A 31 -8.61 -1.38 -4.28
CA LEU A 31 -8.11 -2.12 -3.14
C LEU A 31 -6.89 -2.98 -3.51
N LEU A 32 -5.93 -3.05 -2.60
CA LEU A 32 -4.78 -3.95 -2.68
C LEU A 32 -5.26 -5.40 -2.51
N ARG A 33 -5.01 -6.23 -3.51
CA ARG A 33 -5.38 -7.65 -3.52
C ARG A 33 -4.14 -8.53 -3.66
N ASN A 34 -4.30 -9.80 -3.33
CA ASN A 34 -3.29 -10.81 -3.59
C ASN A 34 -3.15 -11.12 -5.09
N GLN A 35 -2.06 -11.77 -5.49
CA GLN A 35 -1.81 -12.17 -6.88
C GLN A 35 -2.91 -13.06 -7.48
N ARG A 36 -3.57 -13.87 -6.64
CA ARG A 36 -4.56 -14.88 -7.06
C ARG A 36 -5.99 -14.33 -7.11
N PHE A 37 -6.18 -13.02 -6.98
CA PHE A 37 -7.50 -12.41 -7.02
C PHE A 37 -8.18 -12.66 -8.38
N PRO A 38 -9.39 -13.26 -8.42
CA PRO A 38 -10.03 -13.68 -9.66
C PRO A 38 -10.68 -12.52 -10.44
N GLY A 39 -10.82 -11.34 -9.82
CA GLY A 39 -11.44 -10.18 -10.43
C GLY A 39 -10.52 -9.34 -11.34
N ASN A 40 -11.12 -8.35 -12.01
CA ASN A 40 -10.41 -7.44 -12.90
C ASN A 40 -9.39 -6.59 -12.11
N SER A 41 -8.11 -6.90 -12.29
CA SER A 41 -7.03 -6.34 -11.47
C SER A 41 -5.72 -6.28 -12.23
N ASP A 42 -4.93 -5.24 -11.96
CA ASP A 42 -3.60 -5.04 -12.55
C ASP A 42 -2.50 -5.40 -11.56
N VAL A 43 -1.36 -5.84 -12.08
CA VAL A 43 -0.18 -6.16 -11.26
C VAL A 43 0.43 -4.87 -10.73
N VAL A 44 0.76 -4.86 -9.43
CA VAL A 44 1.47 -3.76 -8.78
C VAL A 44 2.76 -4.28 -8.19
N TYR A 45 3.85 -3.56 -8.47
CA TYR A 45 5.15 -3.81 -7.88
C TYR A 45 5.28 -3.03 -6.59
N LEU A 46 5.11 -3.72 -5.46
CA LEU A 46 5.18 -3.09 -4.16
C LEU A 46 6.60 -3.21 -3.59
N GLY A 47 7.17 -2.09 -3.16
CA GLY A 47 8.49 -2.04 -2.53
C GLY A 47 8.51 -2.76 -1.19
N ASN A 48 9.68 -3.29 -0.81
CA ASN A 48 9.87 -4.04 0.44
C ASN A 48 9.48 -3.24 1.69
N ILE A 49 9.72 -1.93 1.72
CA ILE A 49 9.34 -1.06 2.83
C ILE A 49 7.81 -0.99 2.96
N ALA A 50 7.10 -0.72 1.87
CA ALA A 50 5.64 -0.65 1.88
C ALA A 50 5.03 -2.01 2.28
N SER A 51 5.60 -3.13 1.81
CA SER A 51 5.13 -4.47 2.19
C SER A 51 5.29 -4.72 3.68
N ALA A 52 6.42 -4.30 4.26
CA ALA A 52 6.68 -4.45 5.69
C ALA A 52 5.73 -3.59 6.54
N ILE A 53 5.47 -2.35 6.13
CA ILE A 53 4.53 -1.46 6.83
C ILE A 53 3.11 -2.07 6.81
N ILE A 54 2.63 -2.50 5.64
CA ILE A 54 1.31 -3.12 5.52
C ILE A 54 1.21 -4.38 6.39
N ALA A 55 2.27 -5.20 6.42
CA ALA A 55 2.31 -6.40 7.26
C ALA A 55 2.36 -6.11 8.76
N ALA A 56 2.76 -4.90 9.17
CA ALA A 56 2.85 -4.49 10.57
C ALA A 56 1.56 -3.84 11.11
N LEU A 57 0.55 -3.61 10.27
CA LEU A 57 -0.74 -3.06 10.70
C LEU A 57 -1.53 -4.11 11.50
N GLU A 58 -1.94 -3.75 12.72
CA GLU A 58 -2.61 -4.69 13.66
C GLU A 58 -4.04 -5.05 13.25
N SER A 59 -4.77 -4.13 12.62
CA SER A 59 -6.09 -4.36 12.00
C SER A 59 -6.01 -3.96 10.52
N PRO A 60 -5.58 -4.85 9.63
CA PRO A 60 -5.38 -4.49 8.23
C PRO A 60 -6.74 -4.48 7.52
N ASP A 61 -7.45 -3.35 7.61
CA ASP A 61 -8.41 -3.02 6.58
C ASP A 61 -7.65 -2.93 5.25
N THR A 62 -8.25 -3.43 4.17
CA THR A 62 -7.51 -3.62 2.92
C THR A 62 -7.04 -2.26 2.39
N PRO A 63 -5.72 -2.03 2.21
CA PRO A 63 -5.21 -0.73 1.78
C PRO A 63 -5.81 -0.32 0.43
N GLU A 64 -6.23 0.94 0.32
CA GLU A 64 -6.73 1.53 -0.92
C GLU A 64 -5.64 2.38 -1.59
N PHE A 65 -5.47 2.23 -2.90
CA PHE A 65 -4.59 3.12 -3.67
C PHE A 65 -5.27 4.45 -3.97
N ILE A 66 -4.75 5.52 -3.38
CA ILE A 66 -5.06 6.90 -3.79
C ILE A 66 -4.36 7.21 -5.12
N GLU A 67 -3.09 6.81 -5.23
CA GLU A 67 -2.24 7.03 -6.39
C GLU A 67 -1.54 5.72 -6.78
N LEU A 68 -1.74 5.30 -8.02
CA LEU A 68 -1.14 4.10 -8.59
C LEU A 68 0.27 4.41 -9.12
N PRO A 69 1.19 3.43 -9.09
CA PRO A 69 2.49 3.60 -9.71
C PRO A 69 2.35 3.72 -11.23
N ALA A 70 3.05 4.70 -11.82
CA ALA A 70 3.21 4.78 -13.27
C ALA A 70 4.23 3.74 -13.76
N TYR A 71 4.25 3.48 -15.07
CA TYR A 71 5.09 2.45 -15.69
C TYR A 71 6.57 2.48 -15.25
N ASN A 72 7.13 3.68 -15.08
CA ASN A 72 8.53 3.87 -14.69
C ASN A 72 8.68 4.63 -13.35
N GLU A 73 7.60 4.81 -12.60
CA GLU A 73 7.62 5.49 -11.30
C GLU A 73 7.20 4.52 -10.18
N GLN A 74 8.11 4.28 -9.23
CA GLN A 74 7.81 3.53 -8.00
C GLN A 74 7.29 4.47 -6.91
N LYS A 75 6.27 5.28 -7.27
CA LYS A 75 5.56 6.16 -6.34
C LYS A 75 4.13 5.67 -6.22
N TRP A 76 3.66 5.50 -5.00
CA TRP A 76 2.27 5.17 -4.72
C TRP A 76 1.84 5.82 -3.41
N LYS A 77 0.55 6.07 -3.28
CA LYS A 77 -0.06 6.54 -2.04
C LYS A 77 -1.14 5.57 -1.64
N LEU A 78 -1.02 5.06 -0.43
CA LEU A 78 -1.94 4.10 0.16
C LEU A 78 -2.70 4.79 1.28
N LYS A 79 -4.00 4.53 1.34
CA LYS A 79 -4.84 4.86 2.47
C LYS A 79 -5.13 3.58 3.24
N THR A 80 -4.87 3.61 4.53
CA THR A 80 -5.27 2.57 5.49
C THR A 80 -6.16 3.25 6.54
N VAL A 81 -7.18 2.54 7.02
CA VAL A 81 -8.12 3.05 8.03
C VAL A 81 -7.66 2.67 9.42
#